data_AF-A0AAU0WRK9-F1
#
_entry.id   AF-A0AAU0WRK9-F1
#
_cell.length_a   1.000
_cell.length_b   1.000
_cell.length_c   1.000
_cell.angle_alpha   90.00
_cell.angle_beta   90.00
_cell.angle_gamma   90.00
#
_symmetry.space_group_name_H-M   'P 1'
#
loop_
_entity.id
_entity.type
_entity.pdbx_description
1 polymer ?
#
loop_
_entity_poly.entity_id
_entity_poly.type
_entity_poly.pdbx_seq_one_letter_code
_entity_poly.pdbx_strand_id
1 'polypeptide(L)'
;MIIFGTRGYAYQLAILTFVCGSCGNPAAHTLRKFVTKFTLFFIPLFPISTKYQAQCTFCGAAHQVPKDHVDGMLAQAAGSGAGAPQQQQQHHQG
;
A
#
# COMPACT_ATOMS: atom_id res chain seq x y z
N MET A 1 2.90 -0.43 -8.45
CA MET A 1 2.02 0.56 -7.79
C MET A 1 2.31 1.92 -8.40
N ILE A 2 1.28 2.73 -8.68
CA ILE A 2 1.45 4.09 -9.24
C ILE A 2 1.16 5.08 -8.11
N ILE A 3 2.09 6.00 -7.84
CA ILE A 3 1.86 7.12 -6.92
C ILE A 3 1.75 8.40 -7.74
N PHE A 4 0.73 9.20 -7.46
CA PHE A 4 0.51 10.48 -8.10
C PHE A 4 0.60 11.63 -7.09
N GLY A 5 0.99 12.80 -7.56
CA GLY A 5 1.08 14.03 -6.76
C GLY A 5 1.10 15.27 -7.65
N THR A 6 1.16 16.45 -7.03
CA THR A 6 1.28 17.72 -7.75
C THR A 6 2.40 18.54 -7.17
N ARG A 7 3.16 19.23 -8.03
CA ARG A 7 4.22 20.16 -7.62
C ARG A 7 3.91 21.56 -8.10
N GLY A 8 3.82 22.50 -7.17
CA GLY A 8 3.68 23.93 -7.45
C GLY A 8 5.02 24.57 -7.80
N TYR A 9 5.00 25.48 -8.77
CA TYR A 9 6.10 26.34 -9.16
C TYR A 9 5.59 27.78 -9.21
N ALA A 10 6.39 28.72 -8.67
CA ALA A 10 6.12 30.15 -8.79
C ALA A 10 7.25 30.80 -9.58
N TYR A 11 6.92 31.51 -10.64
CA TYR A 11 7.87 32.26 -11.46
C TYR A 11 7.56 33.75 -11.33
N GLN A 12 8.54 34.53 -10.92
CA GLN A 12 8.43 35.99 -10.99
C GLN A 12 8.68 36.43 -12.44
N LEU A 13 7.65 36.98 -13.08
CA LEU A 13 7.70 37.39 -14.48
C LEU A 13 8.23 38.81 -14.63
N ALA A 14 7.79 39.72 -13.77
CA ALA A 14 8.16 41.12 -13.81
C ALA A 14 7.94 41.79 -12.45
N ILE A 15 8.53 42.96 -12.28
CA ILE A 15 8.19 43.91 -11.23
C ILE A 15 7.65 45.16 -11.93
N LEU A 16 6.42 45.54 -11.63
CA LEU A 16 5.72 46.64 -12.27
C LEU A 16 5.31 47.66 -11.22
N THR A 17 5.41 48.95 -11.52
CA THR A 17 4.94 50.01 -10.61
C THR A 17 3.59 50.51 -11.06
N PHE A 18 2.58 50.37 -10.21
CA PHE A 18 1.24 50.90 -10.43
C PHE A 18 0.59 51.27 -9.09
N VAL A 19 -0.52 52.00 -9.15
CA VAL A 19 -1.30 52.37 -7.96
C VAL A 19 -1.95 51.12 -7.38
N CYS A 20 -1.65 50.82 -6.11
CA CYS A 20 -2.21 49.66 -5.44
C CYS A 20 -3.73 49.81 -5.29
N GLY A 21 -4.50 48.82 -5.79
CA GLY A 21 -5.96 48.83 -5.69
C GLY A 21 -6.52 48.76 -4.26
N SER A 22 -5.68 48.45 -3.26
CA SER A 22 -6.08 48.40 -1.86
C SER A 22 -5.74 49.66 -1.07
N CYS A 23 -4.62 50.34 -1.35
CA CYS A 23 -4.15 51.47 -0.55
C CYS A 23 -3.96 52.78 -1.33
N GLY A 24 -4.14 52.77 -2.66
CA GLY A 24 -4.13 53.98 -3.48
C GLY A 24 -2.75 54.59 -3.75
N ASN A 25 -1.66 54.00 -3.25
CA ASN A 25 -0.31 54.51 -3.48
C ASN A 25 0.40 53.81 -4.65
N PRO A 26 1.22 54.54 -5.45
CA PRO A 26 2.09 53.93 -6.44
C PRO A 26 3.14 53.04 -5.76
N ALA A 27 3.13 51.74 -6.08
CA ALA A 27 4.04 50.77 -5.49
C ALA A 27 4.51 49.74 -6.51
N ALA A 28 5.69 49.15 -6.26
CA ALA A 28 6.22 48.05 -7.04
C ALA A 28 5.48 46.75 -6.68
N HIS A 29 4.92 46.08 -7.68
CA HIS A 29 4.19 44.83 -7.56
C HIS A 29 4.87 43.75 -8.40
N THR A 30 5.07 42.58 -7.80
CA THR A 30 5.64 41.43 -8.51
C THR A 30 4.56 40.66 -9.25
N LEU A 31 4.64 40.59 -10.57
CA LEU A 31 3.79 39.72 -11.36
C LEU A 31 4.35 38.29 -11.26
N ARG A 32 3.58 37.37 -10.68
CA ARG A 32 3.98 35.96 -10.51
C ARG A 32 3.06 35.02 -11.28
N LYS A 33 3.67 34.06 -11.97
CA LYS A 33 2.98 32.93 -12.58
C LYS A 33 3.07 31.73 -11.66
N PHE A 34 1.91 31.22 -11.25
CA PHE A 34 1.81 29.97 -10.50
C PHE A 34 1.50 28.83 -11.47
N VAL A 35 2.29 27.77 -11.42
CA VAL A 35 2.14 26.59 -12.27
C VAL A 35 2.10 25.36 -11.38
N THR A 36 1.02 24.60 -11.46
CA THR A 36 0.91 23.30 -10.79
C THR A 36 1.14 22.21 -11.83
N LYS A 37 2.18 21.40 -11.64
CA LYS A 37 2.48 20.26 -12.52
C LYS A 37 2.02 18.98 -11.85
N PHE A 38 1.28 18.15 -12.58
CA PHE A 38 1.00 16.79 -12.16
C PHE A 38 2.27 15.94 -12.29
N THR A 39 2.53 15.09 -11.30
CA THR A 39 3.72 14.23 -11.25
C THR A 39 3.29 12.79 -11.01
N LEU A 40 3.80 11.87 -11.83
CA LEU A 40 3.61 10.43 -11.68
C LEU A 40 4.94 9.77 -11.36
N PHE A 41 4.96 8.98 -10.29
CA PHE A 41 6.11 8.18 -9.89
C PHE A 41 5.78 6.70 -10.08
N PHE A 42 6.55 6.05 -10.94
CA PHE A 42 6.54 4.60 -11.08
C PHE A 42 7.61 4.02 -10.15
N ILE A 43 7.25 3.83 -8.88
CA ILE A 43 8.15 3.24 -7.88
C ILE A 43 7.91 1.72 -7.86
N PRO A 44 8.88 0.91 -8.28
CA PRO A 44 8.79 -0.52 -8.11
C PRO A 44 9.01 -0.84 -6.62
N LEU A 45 7.92 -1.09 -5.90
CA LEU A 45 8.00 -1.67 -4.56
C LEU A 45 8.21 -3.16 -4.72
N PHE A 46 9.44 -3.61 -4.45
CA PHE A 46 9.78 -5.01 -4.37
C PHE A 46 9.48 -5.51 -2.95
N PRO A 47 8.83 -6.66 -2.79
CA PRO A 47 8.62 -7.24 -1.47
C PRO A 47 9.99 -7.57 -0.85
N ILE A 48 10.29 -6.97 0.31
CA ILE A 48 11.57 -7.17 0.99
C ILE A 48 11.55 -8.46 1.83
N SER A 49 10.40 -8.81 2.42
CA SER A 49 10.25 -10.07 3.15
C SER A 49 8.81 -10.56 3.17
N THR A 50 8.63 -11.88 3.27
CA THR A 50 7.34 -12.55 3.44
C THR A 50 7.42 -13.42 4.68
N LYS A 51 6.48 -13.23 5.60
CA LYS A 51 6.32 -14.02 6.83
C LYS A 51 4.93 -14.63 6.85
N TYR A 52 4.84 -15.86 7.35
CA TYR A 52 3.58 -16.58 7.47
C TYR A 52 3.26 -16.73 8.96
N GLN A 53 2.00 -16.60 9.32
CA GLN A 53 1.53 -16.78 10.68
C GLN A 53 0.22 -17.57 10.66
N ALA A 54 0.08 -18.51 11.59
CA ALA A 54 -1.17 -19.18 11.87
C ALA A 54 -1.79 -18.51 13.09
N GLN A 55 -3.07 -18.15 12.99
CA GLN A 55 -3.79 -17.47 14.06
C GLN A 55 -5.00 -18.30 14.51
N CYS A 56 -5.15 -18.43 15.83
CA CYS A 56 -6.33 -19.03 16.43
C CYS A 56 -7.53 -18.10 16.25
N THR A 57 -8.60 -18.61 15.65
CA THR A 57 -9.83 -17.85 15.40
C THR A 57 -10.65 -17.60 16.66
N PHE A 58 -10.42 -18.36 17.73
CA PHE A 58 -11.16 -18.23 19.00
C PHE A 58 -10.55 -17.19 19.94
N CYS A 59 -9.24 -17.28 20.21
CA CYS A 59 -8.57 -16.40 21.18
C CYS A 59 -7.61 -15.38 20.55
N GLY A 60 -7.37 -15.45 19.24
CA GLY A 60 -6.50 -14.50 18.52
C GLY A 60 -4.99 -14.74 18.67
N ALA A 61 -4.56 -15.75 19.43
CA ALA A 61 -3.15 -16.11 19.55
C ALA A 61 -2.56 -16.48 18.18
N ALA A 62 -1.39 -15.95 17.84
CA ALA A 62 -0.73 -16.18 16.56
C ALA A 62 0.72 -16.67 16.74
N HIS A 63 1.13 -17.59 15.89
CA HIS A 63 2.48 -18.14 15.86
C HIS A 63 3.06 -18.06 14.45
N GLN A 64 4.37 -17.82 14.33
CA GLN A 64 5.04 -17.81 13.03
C GLN A 64 5.10 -19.21 12.45
N VAL A 65 4.76 -19.33 11.17
CA VAL A 65 4.80 -20.57 10.40
C VAL A 65 6.04 -20.51 9.50
N PRO A 66 6.99 -21.44 9.65
CA PRO A 66 8.11 -21.58 8.74
C PRO A 66 7.63 -21.90 7.32
N LYS A 67 8.31 -21.36 6.30
CA LYS A 67 7.84 -21.44 4.90
C LYS A 67 7.65 -22.87 4.41
N ASP A 68 8.52 -23.78 4.83
CA ASP A 68 8.51 -25.21 4.55
C ASP A 68 7.27 -25.93 5.07
N HIS A 69 6.63 -25.41 6.12
CA HIS A 69 5.39 -25.97 6.65
C HIS A 69 4.14 -25.41 5.96
N VAL A 70 4.25 -24.31 5.21
CA VAL A 70 3.09 -23.63 4.61
C VAL A 70 2.43 -24.49 3.55
N ASP A 71 3.20 -25.07 2.63
CA ASP A 71 2.65 -25.87 1.52
C ASP A 71 1.93 -27.12 2.03
N GLY A 72 2.45 -27.76 3.08
CA GLY A 72 1.79 -28.88 3.74
C GLY A 72 0.46 -28.49 4.39
N MET A 73 0.41 -27.33 5.06
CA MET A 73 -0.83 -26.82 5.66
C MET A 73 -1.86 -26.41 4.59
N LEU A 74 -1.42 -25.84 3.46
CA LEU A 74 -2.28 -25.52 2.32
C LEU A 74 -2.84 -26.78 1.65
N ALA A 75 -2.02 -27.80 1.45
CA ALA A 75 -2.45 -29.09 0.91
C ALA A 75 -3.47 -29.79 1.83
N GLN A 76 -3.28 -29.73 3.14
CA GLN A 76 -4.24 -30.25 4.11
C GLN A 76 -5.58 -29.49 4.04
N ALA A 77 -5.55 -28.15 3.91
CA ALA A 77 -6.76 -27.35 3.74
C ALA A 77 -7.51 -27.69 2.44
N ALA A 78 -6.78 -27.88 1.33
CA ALA A 78 -7.35 -28.28 0.05
C ALA A 78 -7.98 -29.68 0.08
N GLY A 79 -7.37 -30.63 0.81
CA GLY A 79 -7.90 -31.99 1.01
C GLY A 79 -9.03 -32.08 2.04
N SER A 80 -9.29 -31.01 2.81
CA SER A 80 -10.36 -30.93 3.81
C SER A 80 -11.68 -30.42 3.23
N GLY A 81 -11.77 -30.23 1.91
CA GLY A 81 -13.02 -29.94 1.23
C GLY A 81 -13.96 -31.15 1.28
N ALA A 82 -15.10 -30.95 1.94
CA ALA A 82 -16.24 -31.88 2.09
C ALA A 82 -16.10 -32.93 3.22
N GLY A 83 -16.96 -32.80 4.24
CA GLY A 83 -17.05 -33.74 5.35
C GLY A 83 -17.74 -35.06 5.01
N ALA A 84 -17.46 -36.08 5.82
CA ALA A 84 -18.36 -37.15 6.28
C ALA A 84 -17.65 -38.02 7.35
N PRO A 85 -18.38 -38.69 8.26
CA PRO A 85 -17.84 -39.24 9.51
C PRO A 85 -17.37 -40.71 9.40
N GLN A 86 -16.42 -41.06 10.30
CA GLN A 86 -16.24 -42.34 11.01
C GLN A 86 -16.46 -43.70 10.29
N GLN A 87 -15.42 -44.56 10.28
CA GLN A 87 -15.46 -46.01 10.61
C GLN A 87 -14.07 -46.61 10.30
N GLN A 88 -13.26 -46.96 11.30
CA GLN A 88 -13.23 -48.22 12.04
C GLN A 88 -12.81 -49.43 11.19
N GLN A 89 -11.96 -50.25 11.83
CA GLN A 89 -11.63 -51.65 11.54
C GLN A 89 -10.42 -51.91 10.61
N GLN A 90 -9.47 -52.82 10.85
CA GLN A 90 -8.93 -53.62 11.97
C GLN A 90 -8.17 -54.78 11.27
N HIS A 91 -7.02 -55.19 11.82
CA HIS A 91 -6.39 -56.51 11.65
C HIS A 91 -5.61 -56.81 10.34
N HIS A 92 -4.29 -57.06 10.45
CA HIS A 92 -3.59 -58.36 10.69
C HIS A 92 -3.57 -59.25 9.43
N GLN A 93 -2.52 -59.99 9.06
CA GLN A 93 -1.09 -60.12 9.36
C GLN A 93 -0.65 -61.33 8.51
N GLY A 94 0.57 -61.35 7.99
CA GLY A 94 1.14 -62.52 7.30
C GLY A 94 2.26 -62.12 6.35
#